data_AF-A0A2C9M4I6-F1
#
_entry.id   AF-A0A2C9M4I6-F1
#
_cell.length_a   1.000
_cell.length_b   1.000
_cell.length_c   1.000
_cell.angle_alpha   90.00
_cell.angle_beta   90.00
_cell.angle_gamma   90.00
#
_symmetry.space_group_name_H-M   'P 1'
#
loop_
_entity.id
_entity.type
_entity.pdbx_description
1 polymer ?
#
loop_
_entity_poly.entity_id
_entity_poly.type
_entity_poly.pdbx_seq_one_letter_code
_entity_poly.pdbx_strand_id
1 'polypeptide(L)'
;SENSFSPSYPEKCNNNFFYINISAEVLGVAQHHDAVSGTEKQAVTFDYAERLADGVNSGQSVVQDVYNSLMSSGISNPPLQIFCLSLNVSVCNVSQSSSNFQITLYNPLVRSVFYTVRLPVFGSKYIVYKEDGSTIIPSDYVSVTFDESGNLHSITNLTSGTTLPLLQNFMYYSGFPGNNSGGQNQASGAYIFRPSSNTPTNIPLKRWGGIIKGSVVQEAFQQFTDWISQVIRVYQDKPYVEIEWTIGPIPIDDKIGKEIVTRYTIPGFGNKGVFYTDANGREVLERRLNYRPTWDLNQTEPVAGNYYPVNALIGIKNGDSKLQFTVLTDRSQGGVSLNDGDVELMVHRRLLYDDAKGVGEPLNEPGDDGKGLIIKGTHYLVLDSVENSASIYRPLAQQIFWEPQVSFSDLNIDPASYVKKFKTKWSGLASALPRNVHLLTMEQFRHTGPVPSPSGSVPYLIRFEHFYENYEDDILSAPVTFDIKDIFAPFQITDVYELSLGGNVKYEDVRRLQWKTEASSTYLKKVRHLSGTQVTLKPMEIVTLQANIFI
;
A
#
# COMPACT_ATOMS: atom_id res chain seq x y z
N SER A 1 -4.76 -48.98 -21.39
CA SER A 1 -3.42 -48.45 -21.65
C SER A 1 -3.51 -46.95 -21.80
N GLU A 2 -3.25 -46.22 -20.71
CA GLU A 2 -2.79 -44.84 -20.76
C GLU A 2 -2.16 -44.59 -19.39
N ASN A 3 -0.83 -44.66 -19.37
CA ASN A 3 0.00 -44.20 -18.27
C ASN A 3 -0.09 -42.68 -18.24
N SER A 4 -0.57 -42.11 -17.14
CA SER A 4 -0.24 -40.72 -16.78
C SER A 4 0.47 -40.74 -15.43
N PHE A 5 1.79 -40.55 -15.48
CA PHE A 5 2.61 -40.19 -14.33
C PHE A 5 1.99 -38.95 -13.66
N SER A 6 1.32 -39.15 -12.52
CA SER A 6 1.11 -38.06 -11.57
C SER A 6 2.33 -38.05 -10.65
N PRO A 7 3.12 -36.96 -10.60
CA PRO A 7 4.10 -36.82 -9.54
C PRO A 7 3.32 -36.87 -8.22
N SER A 8 3.56 -37.90 -7.41
CA SER A 8 2.98 -37.99 -6.07
C SER A 8 3.63 -36.92 -5.20
N TYR A 9 3.07 -35.72 -5.21
CA TYR A 9 3.43 -34.68 -4.24
C TYR A 9 3.09 -35.20 -2.84
N PRO A 10 3.90 -34.90 -1.81
CA PRO A 10 3.55 -35.21 -0.44
C PRO A 10 2.16 -34.64 -0.14
N GLU A 11 1.30 -35.39 0.54
CA GLU A 11 -0.10 -35.01 0.86
C GLU A 11 -0.20 -33.58 1.45
N LYS A 12 0.80 -33.17 2.24
CA LYS A 12 0.94 -31.79 2.76
C LYS A 12 1.15 -30.71 1.69
N CYS A 13 1.94 -30.97 0.65
CA CYS A 13 2.13 -30.01 -0.45
C CYS A 13 0.84 -29.81 -1.24
N ASN A 14 0.07 -30.88 -1.47
CA ASN A 14 -1.25 -30.77 -2.12
C ASN A 14 -2.23 -29.92 -1.30
N ASN A 15 -2.20 -30.03 0.03
CA ASN A 15 -3.02 -29.20 0.91
C ASN A 15 -2.60 -27.72 0.88
N ASN A 16 -1.29 -27.41 0.87
CA ASN A 16 -0.84 -26.02 0.79
C ASN A 16 -1.22 -25.35 -0.54
N PHE A 17 -1.10 -26.06 -1.67
CA PHE A 17 -1.60 -25.55 -2.95
C PHE A 17 -3.11 -25.29 -2.93
N PHE A 18 -3.89 -26.14 -2.25
CA PHE A 18 -5.33 -25.93 -2.10
C PHE A 18 -5.61 -24.61 -1.35
N TYR A 19 -4.96 -24.37 -0.21
CA TYR A 19 -5.16 -23.13 0.57
C TYR A 19 -4.66 -21.88 -0.16
N ILE A 20 -3.51 -21.95 -0.85
CA ILE A 20 -2.99 -20.83 -1.65
C ILE A 20 -3.96 -20.48 -2.78
N ASN A 21 -4.56 -21.48 -3.44
CA ASN A 21 -5.54 -21.24 -4.51
C ASN A 21 -6.80 -20.54 -3.98
N ILE A 22 -7.27 -20.86 -2.77
CA ILE A 22 -8.39 -20.13 -2.15
C ILE A 22 -8.04 -18.64 -2.04
N SER A 23 -6.87 -18.30 -1.48
CA SER A 23 -6.43 -16.91 -1.37
C SER A 23 -6.31 -16.22 -2.74
N ALA A 24 -5.78 -16.93 -3.74
CA ALA A 24 -5.62 -16.40 -5.10
C ALA A 24 -6.96 -16.15 -5.81
N GLU A 25 -7.90 -17.09 -5.73
CA GLU A 25 -9.24 -16.96 -6.31
C GLU A 25 -10.01 -15.80 -5.70
N VAL A 26 -10.01 -15.72 -4.37
CA VAL A 26 -10.68 -14.66 -3.63
C VAL A 26 -10.09 -13.28 -3.97
N LEU A 27 -8.77 -13.14 -3.96
CA LEU A 27 -8.12 -11.88 -4.29
C LEU A 27 -8.39 -11.50 -5.75
N GLY A 28 -8.40 -12.47 -6.66
CA GLY A 28 -8.74 -12.28 -8.07
C GLY A 28 -10.17 -11.76 -8.25
N VAL A 29 -11.14 -12.33 -7.52
CA VAL A 29 -12.54 -11.86 -7.52
C VAL A 29 -12.65 -10.46 -6.92
N ALA A 30 -11.89 -10.15 -5.86
CA ALA A 30 -11.90 -8.82 -5.25
C ALA A 30 -11.35 -7.71 -6.18
N GLN A 31 -10.62 -8.05 -7.25
CA GLN A 31 -10.21 -7.09 -8.29
C GLN A 31 -11.31 -6.79 -9.31
N HIS A 32 -12.52 -7.37 -9.15
CA HIS A 32 -13.67 -7.02 -9.96
C HIS A 32 -13.95 -5.51 -9.89
N HIS A 33 -14.44 -4.93 -10.98
CA HIS A 33 -14.69 -3.50 -11.12
C HIS A 33 -15.92 -2.99 -10.35
N ASP A 34 -16.66 -3.89 -9.69
CA ASP A 34 -17.65 -3.64 -8.65
C ASP A 34 -17.28 -4.37 -7.35
N ALA A 35 -16.00 -4.45 -7.00
CA ALA A 35 -15.56 -4.99 -5.71
C ALA A 35 -14.61 -4.01 -5.04
N VAL A 36 -13.36 -3.95 -5.48
CA VAL A 36 -12.38 -2.97 -4.95
C VAL A 36 -12.79 -1.51 -5.23
N SER A 37 -13.68 -1.28 -6.19
CA SER A 37 -14.27 0.04 -6.46
C SER A 37 -15.30 0.48 -5.41
N GLY A 38 -15.87 -0.45 -4.63
CA GLY A 38 -16.97 -0.18 -3.71
C GLY A 38 -18.29 0.19 -4.41
N THR A 39 -18.56 -0.44 -5.55
CA THR A 39 -19.72 -0.14 -6.41
C THR A 39 -20.69 -1.31 -6.56
N GLU A 40 -20.69 -2.20 -5.59
CA GLU A 40 -21.66 -3.27 -5.41
C GLU A 40 -22.71 -2.93 -4.34
N LYS A 41 -23.72 -3.81 -4.20
CA LYS A 41 -24.68 -3.73 -3.10
C LYS A 41 -24.03 -4.12 -1.79
N GLN A 42 -24.54 -3.60 -0.67
CA GLN A 42 -23.95 -3.83 0.65
C GLN A 42 -23.82 -5.32 1.02
N ALA A 43 -24.82 -6.14 0.65
CA ALA A 43 -24.78 -7.58 0.88
C ALA A 43 -23.66 -8.29 0.11
N VAL A 44 -23.30 -7.78 -1.07
CA VAL A 44 -22.21 -8.30 -1.91
C VAL A 44 -20.86 -7.84 -1.35
N THR A 45 -20.76 -6.60 -0.86
CA THR A 45 -19.57 -6.14 -0.11
C THR A 45 -19.28 -7.04 1.09
N PHE A 46 -20.32 -7.48 1.82
CA PHE A 46 -20.16 -8.43 2.93
C PHE A 46 -19.70 -9.81 2.47
N ASP A 47 -20.20 -10.33 1.34
CA ASP A 47 -19.72 -11.59 0.74
C ASP A 47 -18.24 -11.47 0.30
N TYR A 48 -17.82 -10.35 -0.29
CA TYR A 48 -16.40 -10.12 -0.59
C TYR A 48 -15.53 -10.07 0.67
N ALA A 49 -15.99 -9.38 1.72
CA ALA A 49 -15.26 -9.30 2.99
C ALA A 49 -15.14 -10.67 3.67
N GLU A 50 -16.21 -11.46 3.68
CA GLU A 50 -16.22 -12.84 4.21
C GLU A 50 -15.23 -13.72 3.43
N ARG A 51 -15.28 -13.70 2.10
CA ARG A 51 -14.34 -14.45 1.26
C ARG A 51 -12.89 -14.05 1.51
N LEU A 52 -12.61 -12.74 1.60
CA LEU A 52 -11.28 -12.22 1.91
C LEU A 52 -10.79 -12.72 3.27
N ALA A 53 -11.66 -12.73 4.29
CA ALA A 53 -11.35 -13.29 5.59
C ALA A 53 -11.03 -14.80 5.50
N ASP A 54 -11.79 -15.57 4.74
CA ASP A 54 -11.52 -16.99 4.49
C ASP A 54 -10.18 -17.22 3.77
N GLY A 55 -9.83 -16.35 2.81
CA GLY A 55 -8.55 -16.35 2.12
C GLY A 55 -7.37 -16.09 3.05
N VAL A 56 -7.51 -15.13 3.97
CA VAL A 56 -6.49 -14.84 5.00
C VAL A 56 -6.36 -16.00 5.99
N ASN A 57 -7.49 -16.54 6.46
CA ASN A 57 -7.53 -17.67 7.38
C ASN A 57 -6.91 -18.94 6.78
N SER A 58 -7.13 -19.18 5.48
CA SER A 58 -6.51 -20.30 4.75
C SER A 58 -4.98 -20.18 4.70
N GLY A 59 -4.46 -18.96 4.57
CA GLY A 59 -3.02 -18.68 4.59
C GLY A 59 -2.34 -19.02 5.92
N GLN A 60 -3.06 -18.98 7.04
CA GLN A 60 -2.52 -19.29 8.38
C GLN A 60 -1.92 -20.69 8.46
N SER A 61 -2.57 -21.70 7.86
CA SER A 61 -2.07 -23.08 7.84
C SER A 61 -0.79 -23.22 7.01
N VAL A 62 -0.75 -22.55 5.86
CA VAL A 62 0.42 -22.55 4.96
C VAL A 62 1.63 -21.92 5.67
N VAL A 63 1.43 -20.78 6.32
CA VAL A 63 2.48 -20.07 7.05
C VAL A 63 3.02 -20.90 8.21
N GLN A 64 2.15 -21.61 8.95
CA GLN A 64 2.60 -22.52 10.01
C GLN A 64 3.48 -23.65 9.47
N ASP A 65 3.11 -24.24 8.33
CA ASP A 65 3.90 -25.30 7.70
C ASP A 65 5.27 -24.79 7.22
N VAL A 66 5.33 -23.58 6.70
CA VAL A 66 6.60 -22.90 6.36
C VAL A 66 7.46 -22.73 7.61
N TYR A 67 6.90 -22.21 8.71
CA TYR A 67 7.65 -22.04 9.96
C TYR A 67 8.11 -23.38 10.57
N ASN A 68 7.32 -24.45 10.45
CA ASN A 68 7.74 -25.79 10.84
C ASN A 68 9.00 -26.24 10.09
N SER A 69 9.08 -25.93 8.79
CA SER A 69 10.26 -26.23 7.98
C SER A 69 11.47 -25.35 8.33
N LEU A 70 11.27 -24.04 8.44
CA LEU A 70 12.35 -23.07 8.55
C LEU A 70 12.91 -22.92 9.97
N MET A 71 12.06 -23.05 10.99
CA MET A 71 12.41 -22.75 12.39
C MET A 71 12.70 -23.98 13.24
N SER A 72 12.40 -25.19 12.76
CA SER A 72 12.66 -26.42 13.49
C SER A 72 14.16 -26.69 13.69
N SER A 73 14.50 -27.28 14.84
CA SER A 73 15.81 -27.89 15.06
C SER A 73 15.65 -29.37 15.42
N GLY A 74 15.81 -30.24 14.42
CA GLY A 74 15.78 -31.69 14.60
C GLY A 74 14.37 -32.27 14.77
N ILE A 75 13.88 -32.34 16.01
CA ILE A 75 12.79 -33.26 16.40
C ILE A 75 11.48 -32.55 16.79
N SER A 76 11.51 -31.24 17.08
CA SER A 76 10.31 -30.50 17.50
C SER A 76 9.97 -29.34 16.57
N ASN A 77 8.69 -29.24 16.22
CA ASN A 77 8.12 -28.09 15.53
C ASN A 77 8.03 -26.87 16.47
N PRO A 78 8.15 -25.64 15.94
CA PRO A 78 7.86 -24.45 16.70
C PRO A 78 6.39 -24.45 17.17
N PRO A 79 6.06 -23.67 18.21
CA PRO A 79 4.68 -23.42 18.62
C PRO A 79 3.83 -22.83 17.48
N LEU A 80 2.51 -22.93 17.63
CA LEU A 80 1.55 -22.36 16.69
C LEU A 80 1.73 -20.84 16.59
N GLN A 81 1.92 -20.36 15.37
CA GLN A 81 2.01 -18.96 15.00
C GLN A 81 0.61 -18.46 14.65
N ILE A 82 0.23 -17.31 15.16
CA ILE A 82 -1.13 -16.74 15.06
C ILE A 82 -1.01 -15.31 14.55
N PHE A 83 -1.83 -14.94 13.57
CA PHE A 83 -1.98 -13.54 13.16
C PHE A 83 -2.96 -12.78 14.06
N CYS A 84 -2.57 -11.58 14.51
CA CYS A 84 -3.46 -10.64 15.19
C CYS A 84 -4.00 -9.63 14.17
N LEU A 85 -5.12 -9.94 13.52
CA LEU A 85 -5.70 -9.11 12.45
C LEU A 85 -6.39 -7.82 12.96
N SER A 86 -6.52 -7.64 14.28
CA SER A 86 -7.19 -6.51 14.92
C SER A 86 -6.22 -5.57 15.67
N LEU A 87 -4.94 -5.56 15.29
CA LEU A 87 -3.93 -4.67 15.88
C LEU A 87 -4.27 -3.18 15.70
N ASN A 88 -4.93 -2.81 14.61
CA ASN A 88 -5.38 -1.44 14.32
C ASN A 88 -6.36 -0.87 15.38
N VAL A 89 -7.13 -1.75 16.03
CA VAL A 89 -8.04 -1.45 17.13
C VAL A 89 -7.48 -1.91 18.48
N SER A 90 -6.16 -2.11 18.57
CA SER A 90 -5.42 -2.47 19.78
C SER A 90 -5.84 -3.80 20.42
N VAL A 91 -6.27 -4.78 19.60
CA VAL A 91 -6.64 -6.12 20.06
C VAL A 91 -5.66 -7.16 19.55
N CYS A 92 -5.00 -7.86 20.48
CA CYS A 92 -4.21 -9.05 20.20
C CYS A 92 -4.16 -9.93 21.45
N ASN A 93 -4.93 -11.03 21.45
CA ASN A 93 -5.09 -11.87 22.63
C ASN A 93 -3.74 -12.37 23.17
N VAL A 94 -2.86 -12.87 22.28
CA VAL A 94 -1.56 -13.43 22.69
C VAL A 94 -0.71 -12.40 23.44
N SER A 95 -0.54 -11.18 22.91
CA SER A 95 0.29 -10.17 23.58
C SER A 95 -0.34 -9.56 24.84
N GLN A 96 -1.64 -9.75 25.04
CA GLN A 96 -2.39 -9.21 26.19
C GLN A 96 -2.63 -10.25 27.29
N SER A 97 -2.74 -11.54 26.97
CA SER A 97 -3.05 -12.60 27.94
C SER A 97 -1.86 -13.49 28.30
N SER A 98 -0.87 -13.63 27.42
CA SER A 98 0.24 -14.56 27.64
C SER A 98 1.31 -13.98 28.55
N SER A 99 1.75 -14.76 29.54
CA SER A 99 2.88 -14.40 30.41
C SER A 99 4.20 -14.34 29.65
N ASN A 100 4.40 -15.25 28.69
CA ASN A 100 5.53 -15.26 27.76
C ASN A 100 4.97 -15.52 26.36
N PHE A 101 5.38 -14.71 25.39
CA PHE A 101 5.04 -14.93 23.99
C PHE A 101 6.23 -14.62 23.09
N GLN A 102 6.18 -15.17 21.88
CA GLN A 102 7.14 -14.91 20.82
C GLN A 102 6.47 -14.05 19.75
N ILE A 103 7.25 -13.16 19.15
CA ILE A 103 6.88 -12.45 17.92
C ILE A 103 7.80 -12.95 16.81
N THR A 104 7.24 -13.32 15.67
CA THR A 104 7.95 -13.64 14.44
C THR A 104 7.66 -12.56 13.41
N LEU A 105 8.71 -12.05 12.76
CA LEU A 105 8.59 -11.07 11.69
C LEU A 105 9.06 -11.71 10.38
N TYR A 106 8.19 -11.75 9.39
CA TYR A 106 8.54 -12.13 8.03
C TYR A 106 8.60 -10.90 7.14
N ASN A 107 9.78 -10.56 6.64
CA ASN A 107 9.97 -9.49 5.67
C ASN A 107 9.88 -10.06 4.25
N PRO A 108 8.81 -9.78 3.49
CA PRO A 108 8.68 -10.26 2.11
C PRO A 108 9.56 -9.49 1.12
N LEU A 109 10.13 -8.34 1.51
CA LEU A 109 10.98 -7.54 0.64
C LEU A 109 12.38 -8.13 0.49
N VAL A 110 12.95 -7.94 -0.70
CA VAL A 110 14.24 -8.50 -1.09
C VAL A 110 15.47 -7.72 -0.62
N ARG A 111 15.33 -7.08 0.53
CA ARG A 111 16.32 -6.23 1.18
C ARG A 111 15.95 -6.06 2.65
N SER A 112 16.95 -5.76 3.48
CA SER A 112 16.69 -5.43 4.88
C SER A 112 15.87 -4.16 5.00
N VAL A 113 14.90 -4.18 5.91
CA VAL A 113 14.09 -3.02 6.29
C VAL A 113 14.14 -2.84 7.80
N PHE A 114 14.11 -1.59 8.25
CA PHE A 114 13.86 -1.26 9.65
C PHE A 114 12.35 -1.10 9.81
N TYR A 115 11.75 -1.82 10.75
CA TYR A 115 10.31 -1.82 10.96
C TYR A 115 10.01 -1.73 12.46
N THR A 116 9.11 -0.83 12.83
CA THR A 116 8.73 -0.61 14.24
C THR A 116 7.48 -1.39 14.56
N VAL A 117 7.62 -2.41 15.41
CA VAL A 117 6.47 -3.22 15.86
C VAL A 117 5.76 -2.52 17.01
N ARG A 118 4.46 -2.23 16.87
CA ARG A 118 3.60 -1.65 17.92
C ARG A 118 2.55 -2.66 18.36
N LEU A 119 2.54 -3.00 19.65
CA LEU A 119 1.69 -4.07 20.18
C LEU A 119 0.88 -3.61 21.40
N PRO A 120 -0.39 -3.99 21.52
CA PRO A 120 -1.11 -3.86 22.77
C PRO A 120 -0.59 -4.88 23.77
N VAL A 121 -0.22 -4.44 24.97
CA VAL A 121 0.22 -5.31 26.07
C VAL A 121 -0.58 -4.97 27.33
N PHE A 122 -0.87 -5.98 28.16
CA PHE A 122 -1.54 -5.74 29.43
C PHE A 122 -0.50 -5.44 30.51
N GLY A 123 -0.49 -4.20 31.01
CA GLY A 123 0.45 -3.75 32.04
C GLY A 123 -0.18 -2.74 32.98
N SER A 124 0.29 -2.73 34.23
CA SER A 124 -0.20 -1.85 35.31
C SER A 124 0.68 -0.60 35.52
N LYS A 125 1.69 -0.38 34.67
CA LYS A 125 2.63 0.74 34.78
C LYS A 125 2.75 1.48 33.46
N TYR A 126 2.03 2.60 33.37
CA TYR A 126 2.23 3.61 32.34
C TYR A 126 2.95 4.79 32.97
N ILE A 127 4.09 5.19 32.42
CA ILE A 127 4.67 6.50 32.72
C ILE A 127 4.04 7.45 31.71
N VAL A 128 3.06 8.22 32.16
CA VAL A 128 2.48 9.31 31.40
C VAL A 128 3.38 10.52 31.60
N TYR A 129 4.10 10.91 30.56
CA TYR A 129 4.82 12.18 30.56
C TYR A 129 3.82 13.32 30.39
N LYS A 130 3.94 14.35 31.22
CA LYS A 130 3.16 15.58 31.11
C LYS A 130 3.75 16.45 30.00
N GLU A 131 2.88 17.10 29.23
CA GLU A 131 3.19 18.11 28.22
C GLU A 131 4.23 19.12 28.74
N ASP A 132 5.36 19.27 28.03
CA ASP A 132 6.42 20.24 28.31
C ASP A 132 6.17 21.60 27.63
N GLY A 133 5.01 21.76 26.97
CA GLY A 133 4.68 22.91 26.13
C GLY A 133 5.42 22.93 24.80
N SER A 134 6.13 21.86 24.43
CA SER A 134 6.82 21.76 23.15
C SER A 134 5.83 21.73 22.00
N THR A 135 6.05 22.61 21.03
CA THR A 135 5.34 22.63 19.75
C THR A 135 6.10 21.91 18.63
N ILE A 136 7.24 21.29 18.95
CA ILE A 136 8.13 20.65 17.96
C ILE A 136 8.21 19.14 18.23
N ILE A 137 8.14 18.35 17.15
CA ILE A 137 8.51 16.95 17.13
C ILE A 137 9.77 16.77 16.27
N PRO A 138 10.97 16.58 16.87
CA PRO A 138 12.18 16.28 16.13
C PRO A 138 12.39 14.77 15.91
N SER A 139 13.10 14.41 14.85
CA SER A 139 13.71 13.09 14.63
C SER A 139 15.12 13.25 14.03
N ASP A 140 15.73 12.17 13.52
CA ASP A 140 17.01 12.27 12.81
C ASP A 140 16.87 12.85 11.39
N TYR A 141 15.66 12.77 10.78
CA TYR A 141 15.48 13.08 9.35
C TYR A 141 14.40 14.12 9.05
N VAL A 142 13.34 14.16 9.85
CA VAL A 142 12.20 15.08 9.65
C VAL A 142 11.72 15.65 10.97
N SER A 143 11.25 16.87 10.97
CA SER A 143 10.54 17.44 12.11
C SER A 143 9.28 18.15 11.68
N VAL A 144 8.27 18.14 12.54
CA VAL A 144 7.06 18.94 12.37
C VAL A 144 6.86 19.88 13.55
N THR A 145 6.20 21.00 13.30
CA THR A 145 5.81 21.93 14.34
C THR A 145 4.30 22.18 14.35
N PHE A 146 3.80 22.60 15.51
CA PHE A 146 2.41 22.90 15.77
C PHE A 146 2.24 24.36 16.19
N ASP A 147 1.08 24.97 15.89
CA ASP A 147 0.72 26.27 16.42
C ASP A 147 0.22 26.18 17.88
N GLU A 148 -0.11 27.32 18.49
CA GLU A 148 -0.62 27.39 19.87
C GLU A 148 -1.96 26.66 20.08
N SER A 149 -2.71 26.45 19.00
CA SER A 149 -3.98 25.70 19.02
C SER A 149 -3.78 24.21 18.76
N GLY A 150 -2.55 23.77 18.47
CA GLY A 150 -2.21 22.40 18.16
C GLY A 150 -2.41 22.01 16.70
N ASN A 151 -2.60 22.94 15.76
CA ASN A 151 -2.65 22.62 14.32
C ASN A 151 -1.24 22.42 13.76
N LEU A 152 -1.10 21.54 12.77
CA LEU A 152 0.16 21.38 12.04
C LEU A 152 0.54 22.71 11.37
N HIS A 153 1.79 23.14 11.56
CA HIS A 153 2.27 24.46 11.16
C HIS A 153 3.43 24.40 10.15
N SER A 154 4.38 23.48 10.33
CA SER A 154 5.50 23.33 9.39
C SER A 154 6.03 21.91 9.35
N ILE A 155 6.72 21.59 8.26
CA ILE A 155 7.52 20.38 8.09
C ILE A 155 8.95 20.80 7.70
N THR A 156 9.94 20.13 8.25
CA THR A 156 11.36 20.35 7.96
C THR A 156 12.02 19.03 7.61
N ASN A 157 12.68 18.97 6.46
CA ASN A 157 13.66 17.93 6.14
C ASN A 157 14.99 18.31 6.81
N LEU A 158 15.36 17.58 7.86
CA LEU A 158 16.54 17.87 8.68
C LEU A 158 17.85 17.53 7.96
N THR A 159 17.80 16.65 6.95
CA THR A 159 18.98 16.29 6.14
C THR A 159 19.39 17.43 5.22
N SER A 160 18.42 18.06 4.55
CA SER A 160 18.68 19.20 3.64
C SER A 160 18.62 20.56 4.35
N GLY A 161 18.02 20.62 5.54
CA GLY A 161 17.69 21.87 6.23
C GLY A 161 16.50 22.62 5.63
N THR A 162 15.75 22.00 4.71
CA THR A 162 14.60 22.63 4.04
C THR A 162 13.39 22.64 4.96
N THR A 163 12.83 23.82 5.21
CA THR A 163 11.58 23.99 5.97
C THR A 163 10.50 24.61 5.09
N LEU A 164 9.28 24.08 5.15
CA LEU A 164 8.10 24.66 4.52
C LEU A 164 6.97 24.84 5.55
N PRO A 165 6.16 25.91 5.44
CA PRO A 165 4.88 25.95 6.13
C PRO A 165 4.02 24.79 5.63
N LEU A 166 3.35 24.10 6.54
CA LEU A 166 2.47 22.99 6.21
C LEU A 166 1.27 23.04 7.12
N LEU A 167 0.12 23.33 6.52
CA LEU A 167 -1.17 23.30 7.17
C LEU A 167 -1.86 21.99 6.82
N GLN A 168 -2.57 21.41 7.78
CA GLN A 168 -3.46 20.29 7.50
C GLN A 168 -4.80 20.53 8.18
N ASN A 169 -5.89 20.26 7.47
CA ASN A 169 -7.21 20.23 8.09
C ASN A 169 -8.15 19.22 7.45
N PHE A 170 -9.16 18.79 8.20
CA PHE A 170 -10.28 18.01 7.67
C PHE A 170 -11.38 18.94 7.14
N MET A 171 -12.04 18.49 6.07
CA MET A 171 -13.17 19.19 5.46
C MET A 171 -14.18 18.16 4.97
N TYR A 172 -15.37 18.59 4.57
CA TYR A 172 -16.28 17.73 3.82
C TYR A 172 -16.98 18.47 2.69
N TYR A 173 -17.20 17.77 1.58
CA TYR A 173 -18.18 18.18 0.59
C TYR A 173 -19.53 17.57 0.94
N SER A 174 -20.58 18.36 0.80
CA SER A 174 -21.96 17.86 0.89
C SER A 174 -22.33 17.17 -0.42
N GLY A 175 -22.66 15.89 -0.38
CA GLY A 175 -23.10 15.16 -1.58
C GLY A 175 -24.40 15.73 -2.13
N PHE A 176 -24.44 16.02 -3.44
CA PHE A 176 -25.60 16.62 -4.08
C PHE A 176 -26.83 15.68 -4.02
N PRO A 177 -27.96 16.10 -3.41
CA PRO A 177 -29.15 15.27 -3.24
C PRO A 177 -30.03 15.29 -4.51
N GLY A 178 -29.45 14.79 -5.60
CA GLY A 178 -30.11 14.72 -6.90
C GLY A 178 -31.25 13.70 -6.96
N ASN A 179 -32.22 13.91 -7.86
CA ASN A 179 -33.28 12.95 -8.15
C ASN A 179 -33.03 12.13 -9.43
N ASN A 180 -31.86 12.29 -10.06
CA ASN A 180 -31.40 11.59 -11.25
C ASN A 180 -32.30 11.75 -12.50
N SER A 181 -33.20 12.74 -12.54
CA SER A 181 -34.07 13.01 -13.70
C SER A 181 -33.33 13.56 -14.94
N GLY A 182 -32.02 13.81 -14.82
CA GLY A 182 -31.13 14.28 -15.88
C GLY A 182 -29.79 14.71 -15.29
N GLY A 183 -28.81 15.05 -16.13
CA GLY A 183 -27.44 15.37 -15.69
C GLY A 183 -27.36 16.49 -14.64
N GLN A 184 -28.22 17.52 -14.77
CA GLN A 184 -28.27 18.62 -13.79
C GLN A 184 -28.79 18.19 -12.42
N ASN A 185 -29.55 17.09 -12.35
CA ASN A 185 -30.12 16.53 -11.13
C ASN A 185 -29.44 15.21 -10.72
N GLN A 186 -28.26 14.89 -11.27
CA GLN A 186 -27.46 13.72 -10.91
C GLN A 186 -27.04 13.77 -9.44
N ALA A 187 -27.38 12.76 -8.65
CA ALA A 187 -26.94 12.66 -7.26
C ALA A 187 -25.46 12.26 -7.16
N SER A 188 -24.82 12.61 -6.03
CA SER A 188 -23.59 11.92 -5.59
C SER A 188 -23.96 10.54 -5.06
N GLY A 189 -23.16 9.51 -5.35
CA GLY A 189 -23.42 8.13 -4.94
C GLY A 189 -22.16 7.26 -4.98
N ALA A 190 -22.31 5.94 -5.09
CA ALA A 190 -21.18 5.01 -5.09
C ALA A 190 -20.15 5.34 -6.18
N TYR A 191 -20.61 5.61 -7.41
CA TYR A 191 -19.76 5.91 -8.57
C TYR A 191 -19.47 7.40 -8.72
N ILE A 192 -20.49 8.23 -8.56
CA ILE A 192 -20.43 9.65 -8.91
C ILE A 192 -20.06 10.47 -7.67
N PHE A 193 -18.95 11.21 -7.75
CA PHE A 193 -18.68 12.32 -6.85
C PHE A 193 -19.28 13.60 -7.45
N ARG A 194 -20.31 14.15 -6.80
CA ARG A 194 -20.89 15.43 -7.17
C ARG A 194 -21.14 16.30 -5.95
N PRO A 195 -20.24 17.24 -5.62
CA PRO A 195 -20.42 18.09 -4.46
C PRO A 195 -21.53 19.12 -4.72
N SER A 196 -22.30 19.47 -3.69
CA SER A 196 -23.36 20.50 -3.77
C SER A 196 -22.80 21.92 -3.91
N SER A 197 -21.54 22.10 -3.53
CA SER A 197 -20.80 23.36 -3.52
C SER A 197 -19.35 23.06 -3.89
N ASN A 198 -18.73 23.96 -4.67
CA ASN A 198 -17.30 23.87 -4.99
C ASN A 198 -16.40 24.22 -3.80
N THR A 199 -16.96 24.72 -2.71
CA THR A 199 -16.25 25.01 -1.47
C THR A 199 -16.67 24.01 -0.41
N PRO A 200 -15.74 23.20 0.14
CA PRO A 200 -16.06 22.27 1.21
C PRO A 200 -16.26 23.00 2.54
N THR A 201 -16.99 22.37 3.45
CA THR A 201 -17.14 22.85 4.82
C THR A 201 -15.94 22.45 5.65
N ASN A 202 -15.30 23.44 6.29
CA ASN A 202 -14.14 23.23 7.14
C ASN A 202 -14.52 22.54 8.46
N ILE A 203 -13.71 21.56 8.90
CA ILE A 203 -13.84 20.91 10.20
C ILE A 203 -12.62 21.32 11.03
N PRO A 204 -12.71 22.35 11.91
CA PRO A 204 -11.56 22.83 12.66
C PRO A 204 -11.17 21.86 13.78
N LEU A 205 -9.92 21.96 14.24
CA LEU A 205 -9.46 21.26 15.43
C LEU A 205 -10.30 21.68 16.65
N LYS A 206 -10.93 20.72 17.31
CA LYS A 206 -11.76 20.94 18.52
C LYS A 206 -10.95 20.83 19.79
N ARG A 207 -10.00 19.89 19.83
CA ARG A 207 -9.17 19.63 21.00
C ARG A 207 -7.78 19.17 20.61
N TRP A 208 -6.79 19.88 21.14
CA TRP A 208 -5.39 19.47 21.16
C TRP A 208 -5.14 18.51 22.32
N GLY A 209 -4.58 17.34 22.02
CA GLY A 209 -4.25 16.29 22.99
C GLY A 209 -2.82 16.35 23.50
N GLY A 210 -2.00 17.26 22.98
CA GLY A 210 -0.58 17.37 23.34
C GLY A 210 0.34 16.45 22.54
N ILE A 211 1.63 16.54 22.87
CA ILE A 211 2.70 15.72 22.30
C ILE A 211 3.21 14.75 23.37
N ILE A 212 3.34 13.49 23.01
CA ILE A 212 4.05 12.48 23.79
C ILE A 212 5.37 12.17 23.09
N LYS A 213 6.48 12.40 23.80
CA LYS A 213 7.83 12.11 23.29
C LYS A 213 8.33 10.79 23.85
N GLY A 214 8.64 9.84 22.96
CA GLY A 214 9.35 8.60 23.27
C GLY A 214 10.73 8.56 22.65
N SER A 215 11.51 7.53 23.02
CA SER A 215 12.84 7.28 22.44
C SER A 215 12.79 6.65 21.04
N VAL A 216 11.63 6.14 20.63
CA VAL A 216 11.42 5.49 19.31
C VAL A 216 10.52 6.32 18.42
N VAL A 217 9.45 6.87 18.99
CA VAL A 217 8.42 7.62 18.28
C VAL A 217 7.95 8.77 19.15
N GLN A 218 7.55 9.85 18.50
CA GLN A 218 6.86 10.96 19.11
C GLN A 218 5.49 11.11 18.45
N GLU A 219 4.44 11.34 19.26
CA GLU A 219 3.06 11.34 18.81
C GLU A 219 2.36 12.63 19.22
N ALA A 220 1.68 13.28 18.28
CA ALA A 220 0.76 14.39 18.52
C ALA A 220 -0.67 13.94 18.31
N PHE A 221 -1.56 14.27 19.26
CA PHE A 221 -2.95 13.82 19.26
C PHE A 221 -3.89 14.99 18.96
N GLN A 222 -4.75 14.82 17.97
CA GLN A 222 -5.68 15.85 17.52
C GLN A 222 -7.10 15.28 17.42
N GLN A 223 -8.07 16.01 17.96
CA GLN A 223 -9.48 15.67 17.86
C GLN A 223 -10.24 16.83 17.20
N PHE A 224 -10.84 16.57 16.03
CA PHE A 224 -11.56 17.56 15.24
C PHE A 224 -13.06 17.55 15.55
N THR A 225 -13.62 16.36 15.74
CA THR A 225 -15.01 16.17 16.18
C THR A 225 -15.09 14.96 17.10
N ASP A 226 -16.30 14.59 17.52
CA ASP A 226 -16.51 13.35 18.27
C ASP A 226 -16.40 12.09 17.37
N TRP A 227 -16.30 12.27 16.05
CA TRP A 227 -16.21 11.22 15.02
C TRP A 227 -15.00 11.39 14.09
N ILE A 228 -14.10 12.35 14.35
CA ILE A 228 -12.83 12.54 13.62
C ILE A 228 -11.71 12.82 14.61
N SER A 229 -10.69 11.98 14.58
CA SER A 229 -9.44 12.17 15.30
C SER A 229 -8.26 11.76 14.43
N GLN A 230 -7.07 12.27 14.74
CA GLN A 230 -5.84 11.80 14.12
C GLN A 230 -4.68 11.78 15.12
N VAL A 231 -3.68 10.96 14.81
CA VAL A 231 -2.39 10.88 15.48
C VAL A 231 -1.31 11.16 14.44
N ILE A 232 -0.51 12.20 14.67
CA ILE A 232 0.67 12.50 13.85
C ILE A 232 1.86 11.88 14.54
N ARG A 233 2.56 10.97 13.86
CA ARG A 233 3.74 10.29 14.36
C ARG A 233 4.98 10.70 13.59
N VAL A 234 6.04 10.95 14.33
CA VAL A 234 7.39 11.03 13.78
C VAL A 234 8.20 9.96 14.48
N TYR A 235 8.81 9.08 13.69
CA TYR A 235 9.72 8.06 14.19
C TYR A 235 11.14 8.58 14.14
N GLN A 236 11.96 8.20 15.12
CA GLN A 236 13.33 8.70 15.25
C GLN A 236 14.16 8.45 13.98
N ASP A 237 13.95 7.32 13.31
CA ASP A 237 14.78 6.79 12.23
C ASP A 237 14.12 6.85 10.83
N LYS A 238 13.01 7.60 10.67
CA LYS A 238 12.24 7.64 9.41
C LYS A 238 12.28 9.01 8.72
N PRO A 239 12.47 9.07 7.39
CA PRO A 239 12.50 10.31 6.62
C PRO A 239 11.11 10.82 6.21
N TYR A 240 10.07 10.49 6.98
CA TYR A 240 8.69 10.82 6.67
C TYR A 240 7.87 11.02 7.95
N VAL A 241 6.77 11.75 7.81
CA VAL A 241 5.77 11.93 8.88
C VAL A 241 4.60 10.99 8.61
N GLU A 242 4.17 10.24 9.61
CA GLU A 242 2.99 9.37 9.52
C GLU A 242 1.78 10.08 10.12
N ILE A 243 0.64 10.05 9.43
CA ILE A 243 -0.61 10.66 9.87
C ILE A 243 -1.70 9.59 9.82
N GLU A 244 -2.01 9.02 10.98
CA GLU A 244 -3.11 8.06 11.16
C GLU A 244 -4.38 8.82 11.51
N TRP A 245 -5.43 8.64 10.71
CA TRP A 245 -6.74 9.24 10.95
C TRP A 245 -7.78 8.17 11.28
N THR A 246 -8.76 8.52 12.11
CA THR A 246 -9.94 7.69 12.42
C THR A 246 -11.18 8.52 12.18
N ILE A 247 -12.05 8.06 11.27
CA ILE A 247 -13.21 8.78 10.78
C ILE A 247 -14.43 7.88 10.86
N GLY A 248 -15.45 8.36 11.56
CA GLY A 248 -16.76 7.74 11.68
C GLY A 248 -17.21 7.59 13.15
N PRO A 249 -18.50 7.32 13.37
CA PRO A 249 -19.56 7.25 12.37
C PRO A 249 -19.87 8.65 11.79
N ILE A 250 -19.90 8.80 10.46
CA ILE A 250 -20.21 10.08 9.82
C ILE A 250 -21.69 10.43 10.11
N PRO A 251 -22.00 11.55 10.76
CA PRO A 251 -23.37 11.86 11.17
C PRO A 251 -24.24 12.20 9.96
N ILE A 252 -25.49 11.72 9.98
CA ILE A 252 -26.50 11.93 8.92
C ILE A 252 -27.84 12.46 9.45
N ASP A 253 -27.91 12.81 10.74
CA ASP A 253 -29.14 13.31 11.38
C ASP A 253 -29.61 14.63 10.75
N ASP A 254 -28.67 15.40 10.22
CA ASP A 254 -28.89 16.64 9.46
C ASP A 254 -29.39 16.40 8.03
N LYS A 255 -29.55 15.14 7.60
CA LYS A 255 -29.96 14.74 6.25
C LYS A 255 -28.98 15.20 5.15
N ILE A 256 -27.72 15.40 5.50
CA ILE A 256 -26.66 15.77 4.56
C ILE A 256 -25.68 14.60 4.41
N GLY A 257 -25.54 14.08 3.19
CA GLY A 257 -24.45 13.17 2.84
C GLY A 257 -23.11 13.90 2.84
N LYS A 258 -22.06 13.30 3.37
CA LYS A 258 -20.75 13.94 3.58
C LYS A 258 -19.63 13.09 2.98
N GLU A 259 -18.76 13.77 2.23
CA GLU A 259 -17.57 13.20 1.61
C GLU A 259 -16.36 13.89 2.26
N ILE A 260 -15.72 13.17 3.18
CA ILE A 260 -14.68 13.69 4.08
C ILE A 260 -13.35 13.71 3.34
N VAL A 261 -12.67 14.84 3.41
CA VAL A 261 -11.34 15.03 2.83
C VAL A 261 -10.36 15.48 3.90
N THR A 262 -9.11 15.06 3.77
CA THR A 262 -7.98 15.71 4.43
C THR A 262 -7.22 16.51 3.38
N ARG A 263 -6.85 17.74 3.72
CA ARG A 263 -6.10 18.62 2.83
C ARG A 263 -4.83 19.09 3.51
N TYR A 264 -3.72 18.90 2.82
CA TYR A 264 -2.41 19.45 3.14
C TYR A 264 -2.18 20.69 2.28
N THR A 265 -1.84 21.83 2.87
CA THR A 265 -1.61 23.08 2.16
C THR A 265 -0.24 23.64 2.51
N ILE A 266 0.56 23.92 1.47
CA ILE A 266 1.82 24.66 1.57
C ILE A 266 1.61 26.03 0.92
N PRO A 267 1.34 27.09 1.70
CA PRO A 267 1.06 28.41 1.14
C PRO A 267 2.17 28.93 0.22
N GLY A 268 1.79 29.32 -1.01
CA GLY A 268 2.73 29.87 -1.99
C GLY A 268 3.74 28.85 -2.53
N PHE A 269 3.39 27.56 -2.54
CA PHE A 269 4.27 26.50 -3.02
C PHE A 269 4.63 26.63 -4.50
N GLY A 270 3.77 27.17 -5.36
CA GLY A 270 4.08 27.45 -6.76
C GLY A 270 4.04 26.25 -7.71
N ASN A 271 3.13 25.28 -7.51
CA ASN A 271 2.94 24.16 -8.44
C ASN A 271 2.07 24.51 -9.66
N LYS A 272 1.51 25.73 -9.74
CA LYS A 272 0.92 26.32 -10.96
C LYS A 272 -0.14 25.43 -11.64
N GLY A 273 -0.98 24.76 -10.83
CA GLY A 273 -2.06 23.89 -11.31
C GLY A 273 -1.61 22.51 -11.83
N VAL A 274 -0.36 22.11 -11.56
CA VAL A 274 0.21 20.80 -11.92
C VAL A 274 0.40 19.96 -10.66
N PHE A 275 0.03 18.70 -10.73
CA PHE A 275 0.24 17.70 -9.67
C PHE A 275 0.45 16.33 -10.30
N TYR A 276 0.79 15.34 -9.48
CA TYR A 276 1.19 14.01 -9.96
C TYR A 276 0.45 12.94 -9.17
N THR A 277 -0.09 11.93 -9.84
CA THR A 277 -0.70 10.77 -9.18
C THR A 277 -0.20 9.49 -9.83
N ASP A 278 -0.11 8.41 -9.04
CA ASP A 278 0.26 7.12 -9.59
C ASP A 278 -0.82 6.52 -10.53
N ALA A 279 -0.39 5.57 -11.35
CA ALA A 279 -1.22 4.67 -12.13
C ALA A 279 -1.00 3.24 -11.60
N ASN A 280 -1.97 2.75 -10.83
CA ASN A 280 -1.95 1.41 -10.24
C ASN A 280 -0.68 1.13 -9.39
N GLY A 281 -0.18 2.13 -8.68
CA GLY A 281 1.03 2.04 -7.85
C GLY A 281 2.34 2.02 -8.64
N ARG A 282 2.31 2.27 -9.95
CA ARG A 282 3.49 2.21 -10.85
C ARG A 282 3.85 3.58 -11.41
N GLU A 283 3.42 3.92 -12.62
CA GLU A 283 3.80 5.18 -13.28
C GLU A 283 3.22 6.39 -12.54
N VAL A 284 3.97 7.48 -12.45
CA VAL A 284 3.58 8.73 -11.82
C VAL A 284 3.22 9.73 -12.92
N LEU A 285 1.93 9.90 -13.13
CA LEU A 285 1.39 10.68 -14.24
C LEU A 285 1.20 12.14 -13.85
N GLU A 286 1.67 13.04 -14.71
CA GLU A 286 1.38 14.47 -14.61
C GLU A 286 -0.12 14.73 -14.85
N ARG A 287 -0.72 15.47 -13.93
CA ARG A 287 -2.10 15.95 -13.95
C ARG A 287 -2.09 17.47 -14.01
N ARG A 288 -2.98 18.03 -14.82
CA ARG A 288 -3.16 19.48 -14.97
C ARG A 288 -4.60 19.83 -14.68
N LEU A 289 -4.81 20.83 -13.83
CA LEU A 289 -6.13 21.31 -13.46
C LEU A 289 -6.90 21.75 -14.73
N ASN A 290 -8.15 21.31 -14.86
CA ASN A 290 -9.06 21.68 -15.94
C ASN A 290 -8.53 21.40 -17.36
N TYR A 291 -7.67 20.39 -17.52
CA TYR A 291 -7.05 20.06 -18.80
C TYR A 291 -7.28 18.61 -19.18
N ARG A 292 -7.40 18.36 -20.49
CA ARG A 292 -7.45 17.03 -21.09
C ARG A 292 -6.56 17.02 -22.34
N PRO A 293 -5.68 16.02 -22.50
CA PRO A 293 -4.73 16.00 -23.62
C PRO A 293 -5.38 15.67 -24.97
N THR A 294 -6.58 15.08 -24.97
CA THR A 294 -7.20 14.52 -26.18
C THR A 294 -8.47 15.26 -26.62
N TRP A 295 -8.96 16.24 -25.86
CA TRP A 295 -10.08 17.11 -26.25
C TRP A 295 -10.08 18.44 -25.48
N ASP A 296 -10.76 19.44 -26.03
CA ASP A 296 -10.99 20.72 -25.34
C ASP A 296 -12.05 20.54 -24.24
N LEU A 297 -11.64 20.64 -22.98
CA LEU A 297 -12.53 20.44 -21.84
C LEU A 297 -13.47 21.63 -21.64
N ASN A 298 -14.77 21.39 -21.80
CA ASN A 298 -15.79 22.29 -21.24
C ASN A 298 -15.98 21.95 -19.75
N GLN A 299 -15.36 22.74 -18.87
CA GLN A 299 -15.37 22.47 -17.44
C GLN A 299 -16.72 22.84 -16.80
N THR A 300 -17.44 21.84 -16.30
CA THR A 300 -18.74 22.02 -15.60
C THR A 300 -18.71 21.58 -14.13
N GLU A 301 -17.72 20.78 -13.72
CA GLU A 301 -17.57 20.21 -12.39
C GLU A 301 -16.12 20.47 -11.91
N PRO A 302 -15.80 21.69 -11.45
CA PRO A 302 -14.42 22.14 -11.23
C PRO A 302 -13.71 21.45 -10.05
N VAL A 303 -14.45 20.79 -9.17
CA VAL A 303 -13.91 19.93 -8.12
C VAL A 303 -13.81 18.48 -8.64
N ALA A 304 -14.96 17.83 -8.87
CA ALA A 304 -15.01 16.41 -9.21
C ALA A 304 -14.27 16.08 -10.51
N GLY A 305 -14.31 16.97 -11.52
CA GLY A 305 -13.62 16.79 -12.79
C GLY A 305 -12.09 16.82 -12.70
N ASN A 306 -11.52 17.12 -11.53
CA ASN A 306 -10.07 17.13 -11.28
C ASN A 306 -9.60 16.05 -10.30
N TYR A 307 -10.50 15.24 -9.75
CA TYR A 307 -10.12 14.09 -8.91
C TYR A 307 -9.55 12.95 -9.77
N TYR A 308 -8.48 12.34 -9.27
CA TYR A 308 -7.85 11.16 -9.88
C TYR A 308 -7.70 10.04 -8.85
N PRO A 309 -7.67 8.77 -9.29
CA PRO A 309 -7.26 7.66 -8.43
C PRO A 309 -5.84 7.87 -7.91
N VAL A 310 -5.65 7.54 -6.64
CA VAL A 310 -4.36 7.50 -5.93
C VAL A 310 -4.29 6.15 -5.25
N ASN A 311 -3.49 5.23 -5.78
CA ASN A 311 -3.34 3.88 -5.20
C ASN A 311 -2.10 3.77 -4.31
N ALA A 312 -1.11 4.65 -4.52
CA ALA A 312 0.12 4.67 -3.74
C ALA A 312 0.59 6.07 -3.38
N LEU A 313 0.46 7.06 -4.28
CA LEU A 313 0.94 8.42 -4.02
C LEU A 313 0.29 9.52 -4.85
N ILE A 314 0.26 10.71 -4.25
CA ILE A 314 -0.02 11.99 -4.90
C ILE A 314 1.03 13.01 -4.48
N GLY A 315 1.45 13.90 -5.38
CA GLY A 315 2.45 14.91 -5.05
C GLY A 315 2.39 16.16 -5.91
N ILE A 316 3.07 17.21 -5.44
CA ILE A 316 3.24 18.49 -6.11
C ILE A 316 4.73 18.84 -6.19
N LYS A 317 5.13 19.53 -7.26
CA LYS A 317 6.50 19.97 -7.50
C LYS A 317 6.53 21.47 -7.76
N ASN A 318 7.50 22.17 -7.18
CA ASN A 318 7.79 23.57 -7.52
C ASN A 318 8.94 23.59 -8.55
N GLY A 319 8.65 24.09 -9.75
CA GLY A 319 9.62 24.14 -10.84
C GLY A 319 10.81 25.09 -10.61
N ASP A 320 10.62 26.11 -9.76
CA ASP A 320 11.59 27.17 -9.46
C ASP A 320 12.50 26.76 -8.29
N SER A 321 11.95 26.30 -7.16
CA SER A 321 12.73 25.86 -5.99
C SER A 321 13.25 24.42 -6.07
N LYS A 322 12.78 23.64 -7.06
CA LYS A 322 13.05 22.20 -7.19
C LYS A 322 12.63 21.39 -5.97
N LEU A 323 11.66 21.86 -5.20
CA LEU A 323 11.08 21.10 -4.09
C LEU A 323 9.90 20.25 -4.53
N GLN A 324 9.73 19.11 -3.87
CA GLN A 324 8.62 18.18 -4.06
C GLN A 324 8.03 17.80 -2.70
N PHE A 325 6.70 17.89 -2.61
CA PHE A 325 5.92 17.38 -1.49
C PHE A 325 5.06 16.22 -1.98
N THR A 326 5.15 15.07 -1.32
CA THR A 326 4.46 13.84 -1.71
C THR A 326 3.74 13.23 -0.51
N VAL A 327 2.51 12.78 -0.74
CA VAL A 327 1.68 12.05 0.21
C VAL A 327 1.49 10.65 -0.33
N LEU A 328 1.93 9.65 0.44
CA LEU A 328 1.67 8.24 0.14
C LEU A 328 0.46 7.75 0.93
N THR A 329 -0.31 6.82 0.35
CA THR A 329 -1.53 6.26 0.93
C THR A 329 -1.37 4.78 1.28
N ASP A 330 -2.08 4.32 2.30
CA ASP A 330 -2.17 2.90 2.68
C ASP A 330 -3.21 2.11 1.87
N ARG A 331 -4.01 2.79 1.05
CA ARG A 331 -5.09 2.25 0.23
C ARG A 331 -5.43 3.16 -0.94
N SER A 332 -6.26 2.65 -1.85
CA SER A 332 -6.84 3.42 -2.94
C SER A 332 -7.75 4.54 -2.44
N GLN A 333 -7.54 5.75 -2.92
CA GLN A 333 -8.32 6.95 -2.60
C GLN A 333 -8.52 7.82 -3.84
N GLY A 334 -9.42 8.80 -3.75
CA GLY A 334 -9.50 9.89 -4.73
C GLY A 334 -8.69 11.10 -4.25
N GLY A 335 -7.85 11.68 -5.11
CA GLY A 335 -7.02 12.83 -4.74
C GLY A 335 -6.87 13.89 -5.83
N VAL A 336 -6.50 15.10 -5.42
CA VAL A 336 -6.37 16.28 -6.29
C VAL A 336 -5.48 17.38 -5.69
N SER A 337 -4.97 18.28 -6.53
CA SER A 337 -4.45 19.60 -6.13
C SER A 337 -5.31 20.69 -6.77
N LEU A 338 -6.29 21.24 -6.02
CA LEU A 338 -7.25 22.22 -6.56
C LEU A 338 -6.70 23.65 -6.55
N ASN A 339 -5.90 23.99 -5.55
CA ASN A 339 -5.23 25.28 -5.43
C ASN A 339 -3.72 25.11 -5.35
N ASP A 340 -2.99 26.20 -5.53
CA ASP A 340 -1.54 26.21 -5.38
C ASP A 340 -1.14 25.76 -3.97
N GLY A 341 -0.26 24.77 -3.89
CA GLY A 341 0.22 24.18 -2.65
C GLY A 341 -0.70 23.16 -1.99
N ASP A 342 -1.90 22.91 -2.54
CA ASP A 342 -2.83 21.95 -1.98
C ASP A 342 -2.54 20.51 -2.45
N VAL A 343 -2.63 19.56 -1.53
CA VAL A 343 -2.82 18.14 -1.80
C VAL A 343 -4.01 17.67 -0.98
N GLU A 344 -5.10 17.30 -1.64
CA GLU A 344 -6.35 16.84 -1.04
C GLU A 344 -6.59 15.37 -1.35
N LEU A 345 -7.03 14.62 -0.34
CA LEU A 345 -7.40 13.21 -0.45
C LEU A 345 -8.76 12.99 0.21
N MET A 346 -9.69 12.36 -0.52
CA MET A 346 -10.97 11.91 0.00
C MET A 346 -10.80 10.58 0.73
N VAL A 347 -11.06 10.61 2.03
CA VAL A 347 -10.70 9.55 2.97
C VAL A 347 -11.89 8.74 3.43
N HIS A 348 -13.11 9.30 3.44
CA HIS A 348 -14.34 8.56 3.75
C HIS A 348 -15.56 9.21 3.11
N ARG A 349 -16.61 8.45 2.84
CA ARG A 349 -17.86 8.93 2.24
C ARG A 349 -19.06 8.26 2.90
N ARG A 350 -20.11 9.04 3.15
CA ARG A 350 -21.43 8.51 3.53
C ARG A 350 -22.53 9.34 2.90
N LEU A 351 -23.29 8.74 2.00
CA LEU A 351 -24.25 9.38 1.13
C LEU A 351 -25.66 8.84 1.36
N LEU A 352 -26.67 9.64 1.08
CA LEU A 352 -28.07 9.35 1.39
C LEU A 352 -28.92 9.04 0.15
N TYR A 353 -28.33 9.09 -1.04
CA TYR A 353 -29.00 8.90 -2.32
C TYR A 353 -28.17 7.95 -3.20
N ASP A 354 -28.87 7.17 -4.02
CA ASP A 354 -28.29 6.38 -5.12
C ASP A 354 -28.03 7.32 -6.33
N ASP A 355 -26.96 7.08 -7.07
CA ASP A 355 -26.58 7.89 -8.25
C ASP A 355 -27.15 7.37 -9.58
N ALA A 356 -28.08 6.40 -9.53
CA ALA A 356 -28.74 5.79 -10.67
C ALA A 356 -27.75 5.29 -11.74
N LYS A 357 -26.69 4.59 -11.29
CA LYS A 357 -25.73 3.90 -12.17
C LYS A 357 -25.86 2.37 -12.14
N GLY A 358 -26.74 1.82 -11.30
CA GLY A 358 -27.18 0.42 -11.38
C GLY A 358 -27.28 -0.30 -10.03
N VAL A 359 -26.58 0.17 -9.00
CA VAL A 359 -26.55 -0.47 -7.66
C VAL A 359 -27.92 -0.42 -6.98
N GLY A 360 -28.60 0.73 -7.05
CA GLY A 360 -29.92 0.93 -6.48
C GLY A 360 -29.89 1.05 -4.95
N GLU A 361 -28.76 1.43 -4.37
CA GLU A 361 -28.55 1.64 -2.94
C GLU A 361 -27.69 2.90 -2.74
N PRO A 362 -27.98 3.74 -1.74
CA PRO A 362 -27.07 4.80 -1.35
C PRO A 362 -25.78 4.22 -0.74
N LEU A 363 -24.64 4.88 -0.93
CA LEU A 363 -23.38 4.54 -0.25
C LEU A 363 -23.49 4.92 1.24
N ASN A 364 -24.14 4.07 2.03
CA ASN A 364 -24.51 4.32 3.43
C ASN A 364 -24.14 3.13 4.32
N GLU A 365 -22.85 2.81 4.38
CA GLU A 365 -22.34 1.64 5.12
C GLU A 365 -22.71 1.73 6.61
N PRO A 366 -23.37 0.69 7.17
CA PRO A 366 -23.96 0.77 8.51
C PRO A 366 -22.95 0.66 9.65
N GLY A 367 -21.77 0.06 9.42
CA GLY A 367 -20.86 -0.35 10.49
C GLY A 367 -21.48 -1.38 11.44
N ASP A 368 -20.72 -1.80 12.45
CA ASP A 368 -21.12 -2.91 13.35
C ASP A 368 -22.33 -2.57 14.25
N ASP A 369 -22.48 -1.31 14.65
CA ASP A 369 -23.56 -0.85 15.54
C ASP A 369 -24.72 -0.18 14.78
N GLY A 370 -24.68 -0.20 13.45
CA GLY A 370 -25.68 0.39 12.57
C GLY A 370 -25.65 1.92 12.49
N LYS A 371 -24.73 2.60 13.18
CA LYS A 371 -24.67 4.07 13.20
C LYS A 371 -23.82 4.67 12.10
N GLY A 372 -23.07 3.88 11.34
CA GLY A 372 -22.17 4.29 10.26
C GLY A 372 -20.79 3.66 10.41
N LEU A 373 -20.19 3.22 9.30
CA LEU A 373 -18.86 2.62 9.31
C LEU A 373 -17.79 3.59 9.83
N ILE A 374 -16.96 3.09 10.76
CA ILE A 374 -15.76 3.76 11.24
C ILE A 374 -14.56 3.16 10.53
N ILE A 375 -13.76 4.01 9.90
CA ILE A 375 -12.53 3.57 9.26
C ILE A 375 -11.32 4.29 9.84
N LYS A 376 -10.19 3.60 9.78
CA LYS A 376 -8.88 4.11 10.11
C LYS A 376 -7.97 3.92 8.91
N GLY A 377 -7.14 4.91 8.61
CA GLY A 377 -6.13 4.82 7.57
C GLY A 377 -4.97 5.77 7.83
N THR A 378 -3.95 5.66 7.00
CA THR A 378 -2.66 6.30 7.24
C THR A 378 -2.12 6.98 5.98
N HIS A 379 -1.63 8.19 6.14
CA HIS A 379 -0.84 8.90 5.12
C HIS A 379 0.61 9.06 5.56
N TYR A 380 1.52 9.08 4.59
CA TYR A 380 2.94 9.29 4.83
C TYR A 380 3.42 10.51 4.04
N LEU A 381 3.94 11.52 4.73
CA LEU A 381 4.38 12.77 4.13
C LEU A 381 5.88 12.76 3.89
N VAL A 382 6.29 13.05 2.66
CA VAL A 382 7.69 13.20 2.24
C VAL A 382 7.89 14.61 1.68
N LEU A 383 8.91 15.30 2.17
CA LEU A 383 9.40 16.57 1.64
C LEU A 383 10.88 16.44 1.29
N ASP A 384 11.22 16.61 0.02
CA ASP A 384 12.61 16.70 -0.44
C ASP A 384 12.69 17.53 -1.74
N SER A 385 13.89 17.64 -2.29
CA SER A 385 14.12 18.04 -3.67
C SER A 385 13.49 17.07 -4.68
N VAL A 386 13.19 17.57 -5.88
CA VAL A 386 12.67 16.77 -7.00
C VAL A 386 13.66 15.67 -7.36
N GLU A 387 14.97 15.96 -7.30
CA GLU A 387 16.03 15.03 -7.66
C GLU A 387 16.16 13.86 -6.67
N ASN A 388 15.92 14.07 -5.38
CA ASN A 388 16.10 13.02 -4.35
C ASN A 388 14.80 12.33 -3.93
N SER A 389 13.64 12.92 -4.21
CA SER A 389 12.35 12.44 -3.69
C SER A 389 12.05 10.99 -4.06
N ALA A 390 12.36 10.57 -5.30
CA ALA A 390 12.09 9.21 -5.77
C ALA A 390 12.82 8.14 -4.98
N SER A 391 14.05 8.43 -4.53
CA SER A 391 14.84 7.52 -3.69
C SER A 391 14.19 7.23 -2.32
N ILE A 392 13.23 8.06 -1.91
CA ILE A 392 12.46 7.94 -0.66
C ILE A 392 11.08 7.34 -0.93
N TYR A 393 10.26 7.95 -1.80
CA TYR A 393 8.86 7.51 -1.96
C TYR A 393 8.72 6.17 -2.66
N ARG A 394 9.60 5.80 -3.60
CA ARG A 394 9.55 4.50 -4.29
C ARG A 394 9.72 3.31 -3.33
N PRO A 395 10.80 3.25 -2.51
CA PRO A 395 10.94 2.17 -1.54
C PRO A 395 9.95 2.27 -0.38
N LEU A 396 9.46 3.48 -0.04
CA LEU A 396 8.42 3.63 0.98
C LEU A 396 7.08 3.06 0.51
N ALA A 397 6.66 3.34 -0.73
CA ALA A 397 5.44 2.76 -1.32
C ALA A 397 5.49 1.21 -1.30
N GLN A 398 6.65 0.62 -1.62
CA GLN A 398 6.85 -0.82 -1.50
C GLN A 398 6.77 -1.32 -0.06
N GLN A 399 7.32 -0.58 0.91
CA GLN A 399 7.25 -0.96 2.32
C GLN A 399 5.84 -0.87 2.91
N ILE A 400 5.03 0.08 2.43
CA ILE A 400 3.61 0.21 2.80
C ILE A 400 2.83 -0.98 2.24
N PHE A 401 3.03 -1.30 0.96
CA PHE A 401 2.31 -2.40 0.30
C PHE A 401 2.75 -3.79 0.79
N TRP A 402 4.06 -3.97 1.02
CA TRP A 402 4.68 -5.23 1.45
C TRP A 402 5.23 -5.13 2.87
N GLU A 403 4.38 -4.65 3.79
CA GLU A 403 4.69 -4.55 5.21
C GLU A 403 5.18 -5.90 5.78
N PRO A 404 6.19 -5.91 6.68
CA PRO A 404 6.57 -7.12 7.40
C PRO A 404 5.39 -7.78 8.11
N GLN A 405 5.14 -9.05 7.81
CA GLN A 405 4.08 -9.81 8.44
C GLN A 405 4.47 -10.18 9.87
N VAL A 406 3.59 -9.88 10.82
CA VAL A 406 3.79 -10.13 12.25
C VAL A 406 2.93 -11.31 12.70
N SER A 407 3.55 -12.36 13.23
CA SER A 407 2.83 -13.49 13.85
C SER A 407 3.30 -13.72 15.29
N PHE A 408 2.43 -14.33 16.09
CA PHE A 408 2.61 -14.49 17.53
C PHE A 408 2.52 -15.95 17.94
N SER A 409 3.26 -16.34 18.97
CA SER A 409 3.09 -17.64 19.63
C SER A 409 3.03 -17.49 21.13
N ASP A 410 2.06 -18.14 21.75
CA ASP A 410 2.03 -18.34 23.19
C ASP A 410 3.11 -19.36 23.59
N LEU A 411 3.89 -19.04 24.63
CA LEU A 411 5.04 -19.85 25.05
C LEU A 411 4.81 -20.50 26.41
N ASN A 412 4.84 -21.84 26.39
CA ASN A 412 4.88 -22.66 27.62
C ASN A 412 6.29 -22.81 28.22
N ILE A 413 7.29 -22.19 27.59
CA ILE A 413 8.69 -22.18 28.03
C ILE A 413 9.17 -20.74 28.12
N ASP A 414 10.22 -20.48 28.90
CA ASP A 414 10.81 -19.15 28.94
C ASP A 414 11.48 -18.79 27.59
N PRO A 415 11.55 -17.48 27.25
CA PRO A 415 12.14 -17.05 25.97
C PRO A 415 13.59 -17.49 25.75
N ALA A 416 14.42 -17.61 26.81
CA ALA A 416 15.81 -18.02 26.65
C ALA A 416 15.92 -19.51 26.27
N SER A 417 15.06 -20.36 26.83
CA SER A 417 14.92 -21.75 26.41
C SER A 417 14.39 -21.88 24.99
N TYR A 418 13.47 -21.00 24.57
CA TYR A 418 12.96 -20.98 23.20
C TYR A 418 14.08 -20.74 22.18
N VAL A 419 14.90 -19.68 22.39
CA VAL A 419 15.98 -19.30 21.46
C VAL A 419 17.04 -20.40 21.33
N LYS A 420 17.25 -21.21 22.38
CA LYS A 420 18.16 -22.37 22.32
C LYS A 420 17.57 -23.57 21.57
N LYS A 421 16.24 -23.69 21.54
CA LYS A 421 15.51 -24.84 21.00
C LYS A 421 15.06 -24.65 19.55
N PHE A 422 14.95 -23.42 19.05
CA PHE A 422 14.45 -23.16 17.70
C PHE A 422 15.36 -22.19 16.95
N LYS A 423 15.36 -22.29 15.62
CA LYS A 423 16.03 -21.29 14.78
C LYS A 423 15.20 -20.01 14.80
N THR A 424 15.83 -18.90 15.18
CA THR A 424 15.17 -17.60 15.35
C THR A 424 15.47 -16.60 14.25
N LYS A 425 16.32 -17.00 13.29
CA LYS A 425 16.67 -16.21 12.11
C LYS A 425 16.81 -17.13 10.91
N TRP A 426 16.28 -16.68 9.78
CA TRP A 426 16.43 -17.33 8.49
C TRP A 426 16.37 -16.28 7.39
N SER A 427 17.12 -16.50 6.31
CA SER A 427 17.05 -15.68 5.09
C SER A 427 16.97 -16.60 3.89
N GLY A 428 15.99 -16.36 3.02
CA GLY A 428 15.92 -17.00 1.71
C GLY A 428 16.89 -16.41 0.71
N LEU A 429 17.37 -15.19 0.95
CA LEU A 429 18.32 -14.50 0.08
C LEU A 429 19.75 -14.69 0.56
N ALA A 430 20.67 -14.91 -0.39
CA ALA A 430 22.10 -14.90 -0.14
C ALA A 430 22.65 -13.46 -0.10
N SER A 431 22.04 -12.54 -0.84
CA SER A 431 22.37 -11.12 -0.87
C SER A 431 21.16 -10.26 -1.25
N ALA A 432 21.20 -8.97 -0.92
CA ALA A 432 20.16 -8.03 -1.31
C ALA A 432 20.21 -7.75 -2.82
N LEU A 433 19.04 -7.55 -3.43
CA LEU A 433 18.94 -7.14 -4.83
C LEU A 433 19.37 -5.68 -5.01
N PRO A 434 19.73 -5.26 -6.25
CA PRO A 434 19.97 -3.87 -6.56
C PRO A 434 18.82 -2.96 -6.11
N ARG A 435 19.14 -1.73 -5.68
CA ARG A 435 18.17 -0.83 -5.02
C ARG A 435 16.98 -0.46 -5.92
N ASN A 436 17.13 -0.53 -7.23
CA ASN A 436 16.10 -0.28 -8.24
C ASN A 436 15.36 -1.54 -8.73
N VAL A 437 15.64 -2.73 -8.17
CA VAL A 437 14.98 -4.01 -8.52
C VAL A 437 14.12 -4.54 -7.37
N HIS A 438 12.89 -4.93 -7.68
CA HIS A 438 11.99 -5.62 -6.75
C HIS A 438 11.60 -7.00 -7.27
N LEU A 439 11.51 -7.98 -6.38
CA LEU A 439 10.95 -9.31 -6.67
C LEU A 439 9.44 -9.23 -6.46
N LEU A 440 8.70 -9.04 -7.55
CA LEU A 440 7.26 -8.85 -7.55
C LEU A 440 6.49 -10.16 -7.33
N THR A 441 7.04 -11.28 -7.80
CA THR A 441 6.38 -12.59 -7.68
C THR A 441 7.43 -13.68 -7.55
N MET A 442 7.19 -14.62 -6.64
CA MET A 442 7.83 -15.93 -6.63
C MET A 442 6.78 -16.97 -6.24
N GLU A 443 6.40 -17.82 -7.19
CA GLU A 443 5.32 -18.77 -7.03
C GLU A 443 5.70 -20.11 -7.67
N GLN A 444 5.44 -21.22 -6.99
CA GLN A 444 5.64 -22.54 -7.58
C GLN A 444 4.50 -22.84 -8.56
N PHE A 445 4.81 -23.31 -9.77
CA PHE A 445 3.76 -23.82 -10.66
C PHE A 445 3.18 -25.12 -10.07
N ARG A 446 1.85 -25.25 -10.06
CA ARG A 446 1.15 -26.42 -9.49
C ARG A 446 1.51 -27.75 -10.17
N HIS A 447 1.77 -27.72 -11.47
CA HIS A 447 2.04 -28.91 -12.28
C HIS A 447 3.35 -28.72 -13.06
N THR A 448 3.23 -28.52 -14.37
CA THR A 448 4.33 -28.13 -15.24
C THR A 448 4.20 -26.65 -15.58
N GLY A 449 5.32 -25.96 -15.73
CA GLY A 449 5.32 -24.61 -16.27
C GLY A 449 4.99 -24.62 -17.78
N PRO A 450 4.76 -23.45 -18.39
CA PRO A 450 4.51 -23.33 -19.83
C PRO A 450 5.66 -23.83 -20.70
N VAL A 451 6.88 -23.90 -20.15
CA VAL A 451 8.05 -24.50 -20.80
C VAL A 451 8.34 -25.85 -20.15
N PRO A 452 8.59 -26.93 -20.91
CA PRO A 452 8.96 -28.23 -20.35
C PRO A 452 10.16 -28.13 -19.41
N SER A 453 10.00 -28.58 -18.17
CA SER A 453 11.04 -28.58 -17.15
C SER A 453 11.97 -29.81 -17.29
N PRO A 454 13.28 -29.67 -17.03
CA PRO A 454 14.19 -30.81 -16.90
C PRO A 454 13.72 -31.81 -15.83
N SER A 455 14.03 -33.09 -16.03
CA SER A 455 13.74 -34.13 -15.03
C SER A 455 14.44 -33.81 -13.70
N GLY A 456 13.72 -33.96 -12.58
CA GLY A 456 14.23 -33.65 -11.24
C GLY A 456 14.22 -32.17 -10.87
N SER A 457 13.59 -31.31 -11.68
CA SER A 457 13.41 -29.89 -11.36
C SER A 457 11.95 -29.52 -11.11
N VAL A 458 11.73 -28.48 -10.31
CA VAL A 458 10.42 -27.89 -10.03
C VAL A 458 10.35 -26.50 -10.66
N PRO A 459 9.35 -26.22 -11.51
CA PRO A 459 9.18 -24.91 -12.13
C PRO A 459 8.60 -23.87 -11.16
N TYR A 460 9.18 -22.67 -11.16
CA TYR A 460 8.70 -21.50 -10.43
C TYR A 460 8.50 -20.31 -11.38
N LEU A 461 7.39 -19.59 -11.19
CA LEU A 461 7.12 -18.28 -11.78
C LEU A 461 7.84 -17.22 -10.96
N ILE A 462 8.76 -16.48 -11.58
CA ILE A 462 9.50 -15.40 -10.94
C ILE A 462 9.31 -14.12 -11.73
N ARG A 463 8.98 -13.01 -11.06
CA ARG A 463 8.91 -11.69 -11.66
C ARG A 463 9.84 -10.71 -10.97
N PHE A 464 10.69 -10.06 -11.75
CA PHE A 464 11.46 -8.91 -11.29
C PHE A 464 10.96 -7.66 -12.01
N GLU A 465 10.90 -6.55 -11.28
CA GLU A 465 10.59 -5.25 -11.85
C GLU A 465 11.64 -4.20 -11.52
N HIS A 466 11.81 -3.26 -12.45
CA HIS A 466 12.47 -2.00 -12.19
C HIS A 466 11.41 -0.96 -11.83
N PHE A 467 11.34 -0.55 -10.57
CA PHE A 467 10.22 0.22 -10.06
C PHE A 467 10.45 1.75 -10.03
N TYR A 468 11.55 2.21 -10.62
CA TYR A 468 11.79 3.61 -10.96
C TYR A 468 11.50 3.86 -12.43
N GLU A 469 10.98 5.05 -12.73
CA GLU A 469 10.82 5.60 -14.07
C GLU A 469 12.12 6.24 -14.58
N ASN A 470 12.15 6.54 -15.88
CA ASN A 470 13.26 7.30 -16.45
C ASN A 470 13.33 8.70 -15.81
N TYR A 471 14.54 9.12 -15.45
CA TYR A 471 14.82 10.48 -14.95
C TYR A 471 14.13 10.84 -13.62
N GLU A 472 13.72 9.85 -12.82
CA GLU A 472 13.24 10.08 -11.46
C GLU A 472 14.36 10.23 -10.44
N ASP A 473 15.47 9.53 -10.65
CA ASP A 473 16.67 9.57 -9.81
C ASP A 473 17.90 9.33 -10.69
N ASP A 474 18.97 10.11 -10.50
CA ASP A 474 20.16 10.06 -11.36
C ASP A 474 20.87 8.70 -11.38
N ILE A 475 20.71 7.89 -10.33
CA ILE A 475 21.37 6.59 -10.18
C ILE A 475 20.36 5.45 -10.30
N LEU A 476 19.21 5.55 -9.61
CA LEU A 476 18.23 4.49 -9.48
C LEU A 476 17.31 4.38 -10.70
N SER A 477 17.27 5.40 -11.57
CA SER A 477 16.63 5.33 -12.89
C SER A 477 17.55 4.79 -14.00
N ALA A 478 18.77 4.35 -13.69
CA ALA A 478 19.64 3.74 -14.69
C ALA A 478 19.28 2.26 -14.92
N PRO A 479 19.43 1.73 -16.16
CA PRO A 479 19.30 0.29 -16.40
C PRO A 479 20.22 -0.53 -15.50
N VAL A 480 19.75 -1.69 -15.08
CA VAL A 480 20.45 -2.57 -14.14
C VAL A 480 20.55 -3.98 -14.69
N THR A 481 21.74 -4.58 -14.54
CA THR A 481 22.00 -5.98 -14.84
C THR A 481 22.43 -6.70 -13.58
N PHE A 482 21.82 -7.85 -13.29
CA PHE A 482 22.14 -8.67 -12.13
C PHE A 482 21.99 -10.15 -12.47
N ASP A 483 22.73 -11.00 -11.76
CA ASP A 483 22.68 -12.46 -11.96
C ASP A 483 21.79 -13.10 -10.90
N ILE A 484 20.79 -13.89 -11.31
CA ILE A 484 19.85 -14.56 -10.40
C ILE A 484 20.34 -15.93 -9.95
N LYS A 485 21.48 -16.41 -10.45
CA LYS A 485 21.97 -17.77 -10.20
C LYS A 485 22.10 -18.12 -8.72
N ASP A 486 22.72 -17.23 -7.95
CA ASP A 486 23.08 -17.45 -6.54
C ASP A 486 22.34 -16.50 -5.60
N ILE A 487 21.22 -15.92 -6.04
CA ILE A 487 20.48 -14.89 -5.29
C ILE A 487 19.72 -15.48 -4.09
N PHE A 488 19.27 -16.73 -4.22
CA PHE A 488 18.59 -17.47 -3.17
C PHE A 488 19.60 -18.38 -2.46
N ALA A 489 19.67 -18.30 -1.13
CA ALA A 489 20.58 -19.12 -0.34
C ALA A 489 20.26 -20.63 -0.39
N PRO A 490 18.98 -21.08 -0.44
CA PRO A 490 18.67 -22.51 -0.39
C PRO A 490 18.94 -23.28 -1.69
N PHE A 491 19.01 -22.62 -2.85
CA PHE A 491 19.11 -23.28 -4.16
C PHE A 491 19.72 -22.35 -5.22
N GLN A 492 20.23 -22.95 -6.30
CA GLN A 492 20.74 -22.22 -7.45
C GLN A 492 19.73 -22.22 -8.62
N ILE A 493 19.63 -21.10 -9.32
CA ILE A 493 18.86 -20.99 -10.57
C ILE A 493 19.82 -21.14 -11.73
N THR A 494 19.71 -22.24 -12.49
CA THR A 494 20.59 -22.48 -13.64
C THR A 494 19.84 -22.67 -14.97
N ASP A 495 18.55 -22.99 -14.91
CA ASP A 495 17.69 -23.17 -16.07
C ASP A 495 16.49 -22.21 -15.99
N VAL A 496 16.46 -21.23 -16.90
CA VAL A 496 15.51 -20.12 -16.87
C VAL A 496 15.02 -19.76 -18.26
N TYR A 497 13.71 -19.49 -18.37
CA TYR A 497 13.05 -19.09 -19.60
C TYR A 497 12.27 -17.79 -19.40
N GLU A 498 12.39 -16.86 -20.35
CA GLU A 498 11.59 -15.65 -20.37
C GLU A 498 10.17 -15.95 -20.88
N LEU A 499 9.17 -15.44 -20.18
CA LEU A 499 7.75 -15.57 -20.48
C LEU A 499 7.11 -14.21 -20.73
N SER A 500 5.94 -14.20 -21.37
CA SER A 500 5.03 -13.05 -21.33
C SER A 500 4.58 -12.75 -19.89
N LEU A 501 4.12 -11.52 -19.62
CA LEU A 501 3.66 -11.10 -18.28
C LEU A 501 2.63 -12.05 -17.64
N GLY A 502 1.72 -12.61 -18.46
CA GLY A 502 0.72 -13.59 -18.03
C GLY A 502 1.29 -14.96 -17.62
N GLY A 503 2.61 -15.19 -17.74
CA GLY A 503 3.27 -16.42 -17.29
C GLY A 503 2.89 -17.68 -18.09
N ASN A 504 2.31 -17.54 -19.28
CA ASN A 504 1.71 -18.65 -20.03
C ASN A 504 2.29 -18.87 -21.44
N VAL A 505 3.06 -17.91 -21.99
CA VAL A 505 3.65 -18.00 -23.33
C VAL A 505 5.13 -17.68 -23.24
N LYS A 506 5.98 -18.45 -23.92
CA LYS A 506 7.41 -18.15 -24.03
C LYS A 506 7.62 -16.82 -24.76
N TYR A 507 8.47 -15.95 -24.23
CA TYR A 507 8.63 -14.58 -24.76
C TYR A 507 9.07 -14.56 -26.23
N GLU A 508 9.91 -15.51 -26.64
CA GLU A 508 10.35 -15.65 -28.03
C GLU A 508 9.21 -15.99 -28.99
N ASP A 509 8.09 -16.54 -28.49
CA ASP A 509 6.91 -16.91 -29.27
C ASP A 509 5.87 -15.79 -29.35
N VAL A 510 5.91 -14.80 -28.46
CA VAL A 510 5.02 -13.63 -28.52
C VAL A 510 5.13 -12.91 -29.86
N ARG A 511 4.04 -12.73 -30.61
CA ARG A 511 4.03 -11.97 -31.87
C ARG A 511 3.19 -10.71 -31.65
N ARG A 512 3.75 -9.53 -31.95
CA ARG A 512 3.04 -8.25 -31.89
C ARG A 512 2.61 -7.81 -33.29
N LEU A 513 1.34 -7.43 -33.41
CA LEU A 513 0.84 -6.76 -34.62
C LEU A 513 1.62 -5.47 -34.87
N GLN A 514 1.88 -5.18 -36.14
CA GLN A 514 2.56 -3.96 -36.56
C GLN A 514 1.50 -2.98 -37.06
N TRP A 515 1.41 -1.83 -36.39
CA TRP A 515 0.43 -0.79 -36.72
C TRP A 515 1.13 0.39 -37.39
N LYS A 516 0.47 0.98 -38.39
CA LYS A 516 0.86 2.30 -38.92
C LYS A 516 0.11 3.35 -38.10
N THR A 517 0.84 4.13 -37.30
CA THR A 517 0.26 5.24 -36.55
C THR A 517 0.60 6.57 -37.23
N GLU A 518 -0.14 7.62 -36.89
CA GLU A 518 0.08 8.97 -37.42
C GLU A 518 1.49 9.50 -37.07
N ALA A 519 2.08 9.02 -35.97
CA ALA A 519 3.39 9.43 -35.45
C ALA A 519 4.57 8.55 -35.95
N SER A 520 4.43 7.87 -37.09
CA SER A 520 5.39 6.98 -37.78
C SER A 520 5.25 5.48 -37.52
N SER A 521 5.77 4.67 -38.45
CA SER A 521 5.89 3.22 -38.32
C SER A 521 7.01 2.86 -37.32
N THR A 522 6.67 2.72 -36.04
CA THR A 522 7.60 2.19 -35.04
C THR A 522 7.62 0.66 -35.09
N TYR A 523 8.68 0.11 -35.66
CA TYR A 523 8.98 -1.30 -35.49
C TYR A 523 9.46 -1.54 -34.05
N LEU A 524 8.60 -2.08 -33.20
CA LEU A 524 8.97 -2.47 -31.85
C LEU A 524 9.85 -3.72 -31.91
N LYS A 525 11.16 -3.53 -31.82
CA LYS A 525 12.12 -4.65 -31.69
C LYS A 525 11.85 -5.38 -30.37
N LYS A 526 11.80 -6.71 -30.41
CA LYS A 526 11.78 -7.52 -29.18
C LYS A 526 13.01 -7.18 -28.34
N VAL A 527 12.77 -6.84 -27.08
CA VAL A 527 13.83 -6.64 -26.08
C VAL A 527 14.16 -8.00 -25.51
N ARG A 528 15.45 -8.32 -25.40
CA ARG A 528 15.91 -9.54 -24.74
C ARG A 528 16.40 -9.16 -23.36
N HIS A 529 15.73 -9.63 -22.31
CA HIS A 529 16.11 -9.31 -20.92
C HIS A 529 17.09 -10.34 -20.36
N LEU A 530 17.11 -11.56 -20.91
CA LEU A 530 17.95 -12.66 -20.43
C LEU A 530 19.21 -12.92 -21.27
N SER A 531 20.33 -13.08 -20.58
CA SER A 531 21.57 -13.69 -21.08
C SER A 531 22.07 -14.76 -20.11
N GLY A 532 21.65 -16.01 -20.33
CA GLY A 532 21.80 -17.06 -19.31
C GLY A 532 20.91 -16.74 -18.11
N THR A 533 21.51 -16.67 -16.92
CA THR A 533 20.86 -16.27 -15.66
C THR A 533 20.97 -14.77 -15.39
N GLN A 534 21.68 -14.02 -16.22
CA GLN A 534 21.73 -12.56 -16.09
C GLN A 534 20.44 -11.93 -16.63
N VAL A 535 19.83 -11.11 -15.79
CA VAL A 535 18.64 -10.32 -16.07
C VAL A 535 19.08 -8.87 -16.24
N THR A 536 18.66 -8.23 -17.33
CA THR A 536 18.78 -6.78 -17.54
C THR A 536 17.40 -6.14 -17.58
N LEU A 537 17.18 -5.12 -16.77
CA LEU A 537 15.97 -4.34 -16.72
C LEU A 537 16.28 -2.86 -16.95
N LYS A 538 15.50 -2.21 -17.80
CA LYS A 538 15.41 -0.76 -17.90
C LYS A 538 14.30 -0.23 -17.00
N PRO A 539 14.26 1.09 -16.76
CA PRO A 539 13.16 1.71 -16.02
C PRO A 539 11.77 1.24 -16.45
N MET A 540 10.93 0.95 -15.45
CA MET A 540 9.57 0.42 -15.55
C MET A 540 9.38 -0.98 -16.14
N GLU A 541 10.44 -1.63 -16.63
CA GLU A 541 10.32 -2.99 -17.18
C GLU A 541 10.01 -4.02 -16.08
N ILE A 542 9.16 -4.99 -16.43
CA ILE A 542 8.94 -6.22 -15.67
C ILE A 542 9.39 -7.37 -16.56
N VAL A 543 10.27 -8.23 -16.04
CA VAL A 543 10.58 -9.51 -16.65
C VAL A 543 9.86 -10.62 -15.92
N THR A 544 9.24 -11.54 -16.67
CA THR A 544 8.56 -12.71 -16.13
C THR A 544 9.31 -13.96 -16.57
N LEU A 545 9.60 -14.84 -15.63
CA LEU A 545 10.51 -15.97 -15.82
C LEU A 545 9.83 -17.25 -15.35
N GLN A 546 10.09 -18.35 -16.05
CA GLN A 546 10.05 -19.68 -15.45
C GLN A 546 11.48 -20.07 -15.08
N ALA A 547 11.73 -20.29 -13.79
CA ALA A 547 12.99 -20.83 -13.28
C ALA A 547 12.76 -22.27 -12.82
N ASN A 548 13.57 -23.21 -13.31
CA ASN A 548 13.51 -24.61 -12.90
C ASN A 548 14.54 -24.84 -11.78
N ILE A 549 14.05 -25.17 -10.58
CA ILE A 549 14.86 -25.35 -9.38
C ILE A 549 15.02 -26.85 -9.12
N PHE A 550 16.26 -27.32 -9.02
CA PHE A 550 16.59 -28.69 -8.63
C PHE A 550 16.57 -28.75 -7.09
N ILE A 551 15.62 -29.49 -6.53
CA ILE A 551 15.41 -29.65 -5.08
C ILE A 551 16.05 -30.93 -4.58
#